data_AF-A0A7V7AGH0-F1
#
_entry.id   AF-A0A7V7AGH0-F1
#
_cell.length_a   1.000
_cell.length_b   1.000
_cell.length_c   1.000
_cell.angle_alpha   90.00
_cell.angle_beta   90.00
_cell.angle_gamma   90.00
#
_symmetry.space_group_name_H-M   'P 1'
#
loop_
_entity.id
_entity.type
_entity.pdbx_description
1 polymer ?
#
loop_
_entity_poly.entity_id
_entity_poly.type
_entity_poly.pdbx_seq_one_letter_code
_entity_poly.pdbx_strand_id
1 'polypeptide(L)'
;MSSILGKILNAGISRRSFLKASAAATASLSLAGCSNSLKKVEDASVLAEEDAKWVAAACWHNCGGRCLNKVLVKDGVVIRQKTDDTHPDSPDYPQQRGCARGRSQRHQVFGPDRLKYPMKRKNWEPGGGQKELRGRDEWVRISWDEALDLVASETKRIKDKYGNKAILGSLENCRLLSSYGGLLLPWGVTSAGAWPQVDAKMTGGFAGSTNDRLDWRNARLLVLWGANPAWSSAGNPAYNLMQIKKRGTKIISVDPLYNATAQSMADDFVPVRPGTDTALLVGMAYYMITNNLHDQEFLDKYCVGFDADHMPEGADPKENFKDYVLGTYDGVPKTPEWASEICGTSPEKIRSFAYEIATTKPMIFSSSYAPARTYKGQQFCQAFLTLGWMTGNVGISGAGVWWNAHSRQ
;
A
#
# COMPACT_ATOMS: atom_id res chain seq x y z
N MET A 1 -31.04 9.33 49.35
CA MET A 1 -30.92 8.52 48.10
C MET A 1 -29.61 7.73 47.96
N SER A 2 -28.62 7.86 48.86
CA SER A 2 -27.32 7.16 48.74
C SER A 2 -27.27 5.73 49.34
N SER A 3 -28.36 5.21 49.88
CA SER A 3 -28.37 3.92 50.61
C SER A 3 -28.83 2.71 49.77
N ILE A 4 -29.59 2.94 48.69
CA ILE A 4 -30.20 1.86 47.89
C ILE A 4 -29.24 1.36 46.79
N LEU A 5 -28.54 2.28 46.12
CA LEU A 5 -27.57 1.93 45.06
C LEU A 5 -26.38 1.11 45.59
N GLY A 6 -25.90 1.43 46.80
CA GLY A 6 -24.84 0.65 47.47
C GLY A 6 -25.27 -0.77 47.86
N LYS A 7 -26.56 -0.99 48.14
CA LYS A 7 -27.10 -2.32 48.45
C LYS A 7 -27.31 -3.19 47.20
N ILE A 8 -27.56 -2.58 46.04
CA ILE A 8 -27.75 -3.30 44.77
C ILE A 8 -26.40 -3.73 44.17
N LEU A 9 -25.34 -2.92 44.32
CA LEU A 9 -24.01 -3.23 43.79
C LEU A 9 -23.27 -4.33 44.57
N ASN A 10 -23.58 -4.51 45.86
CA ASN A 10 -22.96 -5.54 46.70
C ASN A 10 -23.77 -6.85 46.80
N ALA A 11 -25.00 -6.89 46.29
CA ALA A 11 -25.75 -8.12 46.18
C ALA A 11 -25.44 -8.76 44.82
N GLY A 12 -24.75 -9.89 44.80
CA GLY A 12 -24.54 -10.69 43.59
C GLY A 12 -25.89 -11.18 43.03
N ILE A 13 -26.58 -10.33 42.25
CA ILE A 13 -27.87 -10.66 41.67
C ILE A 13 -27.64 -11.58 40.47
N SER A 14 -28.03 -12.85 40.62
CA SER A 14 -28.04 -13.77 39.49
C SER A 14 -29.06 -13.32 38.43
N ARG A 15 -28.79 -13.62 37.15
CA ARG A 15 -29.72 -13.37 36.02
C ARG A 15 -31.15 -13.82 36.30
N ARG A 16 -31.35 -14.89 37.07
CA ARG A 16 -32.66 -15.43 37.44
C ARG A 16 -33.38 -14.58 38.49
N SER A 17 -32.66 -13.97 39.43
CA SER A 17 -33.23 -13.07 40.44
C SER A 17 -33.65 -11.73 39.83
N PHE A 18 -32.91 -11.24 38.84
CA PHE A 18 -33.29 -10.05 38.07
C PHE A 18 -34.59 -10.27 37.28
N LEU A 19 -34.73 -11.39 36.57
CA LEU A 19 -35.94 -11.70 35.81
C LEU A 19 -37.18 -11.86 36.69
N LYS A 20 -37.03 -12.42 37.91
CA LYS A 20 -38.13 -12.50 38.88
C LYS A 20 -38.53 -11.13 39.42
N ALA A 21 -37.56 -10.26 39.71
CA ALA A 21 -37.84 -8.89 40.16
C ALA A 21 -38.53 -8.06 39.06
N SER A 22 -38.11 -8.22 37.80
CA SER A 22 -38.74 -7.56 36.65
C SER A 22 -40.18 -8.02 36.45
N ALA A 23 -40.48 -9.32 36.59
CA ALA A 23 -41.85 -9.84 36.48
C ALA A 23 -42.78 -9.36 37.61
N ALA A 24 -42.26 -9.17 38.82
CA ALA A 24 -43.02 -8.63 39.95
C ALA A 24 -43.29 -7.11 39.81
N ALA A 25 -42.38 -6.37 39.18
CA ALA A 25 -42.56 -4.95 38.87
C ALA A 25 -43.64 -4.73 37.79
N THR A 26 -43.81 -5.66 36.84
CA THR A 26 -44.85 -5.55 35.81
C THR A 26 -46.26 -5.80 36.36
N ALA A 27 -46.39 -6.62 37.42
CA ALA A 27 -47.69 -6.95 38.00
C ALA A 27 -48.25 -5.87 38.95
N SER A 28 -47.40 -4.94 39.41
CA SER A 28 -47.78 -3.88 40.36
C SER A 28 -48.12 -2.53 39.70
N LEU A 29 -48.02 -2.43 38.36
CA LEU A 29 -48.27 -1.19 37.60
C LEU A 29 -49.62 -1.18 36.85
N SER A 30 -50.48 -2.18 37.01
CA SER A 30 -51.70 -2.32 36.21
C SER A 30 -52.95 -1.64 36.76
N LEU A 31 -52.91 -0.90 37.88
CA LEU A 31 -54.10 -0.22 38.42
C LEU A 31 -53.79 1.14 39.04
N ALA A 32 -53.56 2.17 38.21
CA ALA A 32 -53.99 3.56 38.46
C ALA A 32 -53.65 4.49 37.27
N GLY A 33 -54.66 4.87 36.50
CA GLY A 33 -54.90 6.22 35.93
C GLY A 33 -53.80 6.99 35.18
N CYS A 34 -54.08 7.23 33.89
CA CYS A 34 -53.88 8.51 33.17
C CYS A 34 -52.46 8.91 32.73
N SER A 35 -52.00 8.34 31.60
CA SER A 35 -51.72 9.07 30.35
C SER A 35 -51.02 8.10 29.37
N ASN A 36 -51.70 7.72 28.28
CA ASN A 36 -51.10 6.92 27.20
C ASN A 36 -50.20 7.81 26.33
N SER A 37 -49.14 8.34 26.91
CA SER A 37 -48.01 8.86 26.15
C SER A 37 -46.90 7.84 26.32
N LEU A 38 -46.72 6.98 25.32
CA LEU A 38 -45.46 6.26 25.14
C LEU A 38 -44.37 7.34 25.03
N LYS A 39 -43.69 7.65 26.14
CA LYS A 39 -42.41 8.36 26.05
C LYS A 39 -41.52 7.46 25.22
N LYS A 40 -41.13 7.94 24.05
CA LYS A 40 -40.07 7.34 23.26
C LYS A 40 -38.87 7.25 24.22
N VAL A 41 -38.56 6.04 24.70
CA VAL A 41 -37.35 5.82 25.46
C VAL A 41 -36.24 6.30 24.53
N GLU A 42 -35.50 7.32 24.94
CA GLU A 42 -34.35 7.75 24.18
C GLU A 42 -33.50 6.52 23.93
N ASP A 43 -33.20 6.28 22.66
CA ASP A 43 -32.50 5.10 22.24
C ASP A 43 -31.21 5.00 23.07
N ALA A 44 -30.92 3.84 23.65
CA ALA A 44 -29.77 3.69 24.57
C ALA A 44 -28.43 4.07 23.89
N SER A 45 -28.43 4.10 22.55
CA SER A 45 -27.38 4.64 21.70
C SER A 45 -27.14 6.15 21.88
N VAL A 46 -28.17 6.95 22.15
CA VAL A 46 -28.11 8.40 22.34
C VAL A 46 -27.51 8.76 23.70
N LEU A 47 -27.94 8.08 24.77
CA LEU A 47 -27.39 8.27 26.13
C LEU A 47 -25.92 7.82 26.24
N ALA A 48 -25.52 6.83 25.43
CA ALA A 48 -24.12 6.40 25.35
C ALA A 48 -23.19 7.47 24.73
N GLU A 49 -23.72 8.41 23.96
CA GLU A 49 -22.93 9.43 23.24
C GLU A 49 -22.92 10.81 23.91
N GLU A 50 -23.72 11.02 24.95
CA GLU A 50 -23.70 12.27 25.74
C GLU A 50 -22.29 12.52 26.32
N ASP A 51 -21.81 13.77 26.24
CA ASP A 51 -20.44 14.21 26.57
C ASP A 51 -19.28 13.58 25.78
N ALA A 52 -19.57 12.75 24.76
CA ALA A 52 -18.54 12.15 23.93
C ALA A 52 -17.98 13.12 22.88
N LYS A 53 -16.67 13.05 22.60
CA LYS A 53 -15.98 13.95 21.66
C LYS A 53 -15.39 13.20 20.48
N TRP A 54 -15.59 13.70 19.27
CA TRP A 54 -14.92 13.20 18.08
C TRP A 54 -13.46 13.68 18.01
N VAL A 55 -12.53 12.74 17.96
CA VAL A 55 -11.08 12.98 17.88
C VAL A 55 -10.53 12.38 16.59
N ALA A 56 -9.56 13.05 15.97
CA ALA A 56 -8.85 12.53 14.81
C ALA A 56 -7.99 11.32 15.20
N ALA A 57 -8.04 10.28 14.38
CA ALA A 57 -7.19 9.10 14.50
C ALA A 57 -6.60 8.76 13.11
N ALA A 58 -5.30 8.49 13.06
CA ALA A 58 -4.66 8.14 11.80
C ALA A 58 -4.92 6.68 11.43
N CYS A 59 -5.19 6.40 10.15
CA CYS A 59 -5.11 5.04 9.64
C CYS A 59 -3.63 4.66 9.43
N TRP A 60 -3.08 3.82 10.31
CA TRP A 60 -1.67 3.39 10.23
C TRP A 60 -1.39 2.22 9.28
N HIS A 61 -2.36 1.77 8.48
CA HIS A 61 -2.12 0.69 7.52
C HIS A 61 -1.21 1.15 6.38
N ASN A 62 -0.27 0.30 5.98
CA ASN A 62 0.69 0.59 4.91
C ASN A 62 0.11 0.36 3.50
N CYS A 63 -1.10 0.88 3.24
CA CYS A 63 -1.81 0.77 1.96
C CYS A 63 -1.72 2.04 1.11
N GLY A 64 -0.88 3.00 1.48
CA GLY A 64 -0.69 4.28 0.77
C GLY A 64 -1.82 5.30 0.88
N GLY A 65 -2.98 4.90 1.42
CA GLY A 65 -4.12 5.79 1.57
C GLY A 65 -3.99 6.78 2.71
N ARG A 66 -3.26 6.42 3.79
CA ARG A 66 -3.07 7.22 5.02
C ARG A 66 -4.34 7.95 5.48
N CYS A 67 -5.47 7.27 5.34
CA CYS A 67 -6.80 7.86 5.49
C CYS A 67 -7.03 8.43 6.91
N LEU A 68 -7.94 9.40 7.00
CA LEU A 68 -8.38 9.97 8.26
C LEU A 68 -9.52 9.14 8.85
N ASN A 69 -9.30 8.60 10.04
CA ASN A 69 -10.35 8.08 10.88
C ASN A 69 -10.76 9.14 11.92
N LYS A 70 -11.99 9.05 12.40
CA LYS A 70 -12.49 9.81 13.54
C LYS A 70 -12.99 8.81 14.57
N VAL A 71 -12.62 9.00 15.83
CA VAL A 71 -13.05 8.16 16.95
C VAL A 71 -13.86 8.98 17.93
N LEU A 72 -14.98 8.43 18.39
CA LEU A 72 -15.80 9.05 19.42
C LEU A 72 -15.28 8.57 20.77
N VAL A 73 -14.82 9.51 21.59
CA VAL A 73 -14.20 9.25 22.89
C VAL A 73 -15.13 9.71 24.00
N LYS A 74 -15.45 8.81 24.94
CA LYS A 74 -16.17 9.10 26.18
C LYS A 74 -15.37 8.54 27.34
N ASP A 75 -15.11 9.34 28.37
CA ASP A 75 -14.35 8.95 29.56
C ASP A 75 -12.98 8.31 29.23
N GLY A 76 -12.30 8.82 28.22
CA GLY A 76 -11.00 8.31 27.74
C GLY A 76 -11.07 7.01 26.94
N VAL A 77 -12.27 6.48 26.67
CA VAL A 77 -12.50 5.24 25.92
C VAL A 77 -13.09 5.53 24.55
N VAL A 78 -12.57 4.87 23.51
CA VAL A 78 -13.14 4.92 22.17
C VAL A 78 -14.37 4.02 22.10
N ILE A 79 -15.54 4.60 21.87
CA ILE A 79 -16.83 3.88 21.79
C ILE A 79 -17.29 3.67 20.35
N ARG A 80 -16.93 4.59 19.43
CA ARG A 80 -17.32 4.53 18.02
C ARG A 80 -16.19 5.00 17.11
N GLN A 81 -16.22 4.58 15.85
CA GLN A 81 -15.30 5.02 14.82
C GLN A 81 -16.05 5.31 13.53
N LYS A 82 -15.74 6.44 12.91
CA LYS A 82 -16.17 6.82 11.56
C LYS A 82 -14.93 7.27 10.76
N THR A 83 -15.16 7.82 9.57
CA THR A 83 -14.11 8.41 8.75
C THR A 83 -14.29 9.92 8.61
N ASP A 84 -13.50 10.55 7.75
CA ASP A 84 -13.57 11.99 7.54
C ASP A 84 -14.96 12.43 7.06
N ASP A 85 -15.52 13.38 7.80
CA ASP A 85 -16.74 14.12 7.48
C ASP A 85 -16.61 15.59 7.87
N THR A 86 -15.37 16.10 7.94
CA THR A 86 -15.07 17.43 8.48
C THR A 86 -15.36 18.58 7.52
N HIS A 87 -15.57 18.28 6.24
CA HIS A 87 -15.88 19.23 5.18
C HIS A 87 -16.79 18.59 4.13
N PRO A 88 -17.51 19.38 3.30
CA PRO A 88 -18.21 18.85 2.14
C PRO A 88 -17.27 18.06 1.23
N ASP A 89 -17.74 16.94 0.69
CA ASP A 89 -16.94 16.08 -0.18
C ASP A 89 -16.98 16.58 -1.63
N SER A 90 -15.82 16.80 -2.22
CA SER A 90 -15.69 17.12 -3.65
C SER A 90 -14.46 16.46 -4.27
N PRO A 91 -14.40 16.29 -5.59
CA PRO A 91 -13.19 15.77 -6.24
C PRO A 91 -11.93 16.62 -6.03
N ASP A 92 -12.08 17.92 -5.72
CA ASP A 92 -10.96 18.85 -5.49
C ASP A 92 -10.62 19.01 -4.01
N TYR A 93 -11.55 18.67 -3.12
CA TYR A 93 -11.33 18.58 -1.68
C TYR A 93 -12.04 17.32 -1.14
N PRO A 94 -11.47 16.12 -1.41
CA PRO A 94 -12.13 14.87 -1.10
C PRO A 94 -12.01 14.53 0.38
N GLN A 95 -13.10 14.06 0.98
CA GLN A 95 -13.05 13.48 2.32
C GLN A 95 -12.12 12.27 2.32
N GLN A 96 -11.20 12.19 3.27
CA GLN A 96 -10.18 11.15 3.31
C GLN A 96 -10.68 9.83 3.89
N ARG A 97 -11.50 9.10 3.14
CA ARG A 97 -12.25 7.96 3.65
C ARG A 97 -11.43 6.69 3.85
N GLY A 98 -11.51 6.13 5.05
CA GLY A 98 -10.93 4.85 5.43
C GLY A 98 -11.75 3.67 4.93
N CYS A 99 -11.07 2.67 4.34
CA CYS A 99 -11.71 1.42 3.94
C CYS A 99 -12.09 0.55 5.16
N ALA A 100 -12.69 -0.61 4.94
CA ALA A 100 -13.06 -1.54 6.02
C ALA A 100 -11.90 -1.87 6.98
N ARG A 101 -10.67 -2.04 6.46
CA ARG A 101 -9.46 -2.27 7.27
C ARG A 101 -9.11 -1.08 8.15
N GLY A 102 -9.27 0.14 7.64
CA GLY A 102 -9.05 1.36 8.43
C GLY A 102 -10.08 1.49 9.55
N ARG A 103 -11.35 1.23 9.24
CA ARG A 103 -12.46 1.27 10.20
C ARG A 103 -12.40 0.16 11.26
N SER A 104 -11.76 -0.96 10.97
CA SER A 104 -11.58 -2.07 11.91
C SER A 104 -10.38 -1.90 12.85
N GLN A 105 -9.60 -0.82 12.76
CA GLN A 105 -8.39 -0.61 13.59
C GLN A 105 -8.68 -0.58 15.09
N ARG A 106 -9.89 -0.23 15.53
CA ARG A 106 -10.31 -0.37 16.94
C ARG A 106 -10.04 -1.78 17.50
N HIS A 107 -10.14 -2.82 16.68
CA HIS A 107 -9.88 -4.20 17.10
C HIS A 107 -8.39 -4.45 17.40
N GLN A 108 -7.46 -3.66 16.83
CA GLN A 108 -6.04 -3.75 17.18
C GLN A 108 -5.70 -3.03 18.49
N VAL A 109 -6.55 -2.12 18.95
CA VAL A 109 -6.37 -1.38 20.21
C VAL A 109 -6.98 -2.15 21.37
N PHE A 110 -8.22 -2.64 21.19
CA PHE A 110 -9.01 -3.28 22.24
C PHE A 110 -9.10 -4.80 22.10
N GLY A 111 -8.41 -5.39 21.12
CA GLY A 111 -8.42 -6.83 20.89
C GLY A 111 -7.78 -7.62 22.04
N PRO A 112 -8.17 -8.89 22.22
CA PRO A 112 -7.59 -9.76 23.24
C PRO A 112 -6.08 -9.95 23.05
N ASP A 113 -5.61 -9.94 21.80
CA ASP A 113 -4.21 -10.18 21.44
C ASP A 113 -3.31 -8.93 21.55
N ARG A 114 -3.83 -7.82 22.08
CA ARG A 114 -3.05 -6.59 22.24
C ARG A 114 -1.87 -6.82 23.20
N LEU A 115 -0.66 -6.51 22.74
CA LEU A 115 0.52 -6.40 23.61
C LEU A 115 0.35 -5.19 24.54
N LYS A 116 0.22 -5.45 25.85
CA LYS A 116 -0.04 -4.44 26.89
C LYS A 116 1.21 -4.01 27.65
N TYR A 117 2.22 -4.87 27.71
CA TYR A 117 3.41 -4.68 28.53
C TYR A 117 4.67 -5.11 27.78
N PRO A 118 5.85 -4.60 28.15
CA PRO A 118 7.11 -5.22 27.77
C PRO A 118 7.16 -6.68 28.21
N MET A 119 7.57 -7.55 27.29
CA MET A 119 7.68 -8.99 27.52
C MET A 119 9.09 -9.45 27.20
N LYS A 120 9.62 -10.37 28.00
CA LYS A 120 10.90 -11.05 27.79
C LYS A 120 10.64 -12.53 27.65
N ARG A 121 11.39 -13.22 26.79
CA ARG A 121 11.37 -14.69 26.80
C ARG A 121 11.91 -15.18 28.14
N LYS A 122 11.24 -16.15 28.75
CA LYS A 122 11.58 -16.66 30.07
C LYS A 122 13.03 -17.14 30.15
N ASN A 123 13.50 -17.79 29.08
CA ASN A 123 14.84 -18.37 28.98
C ASN A 123 15.84 -17.48 28.19
N TRP A 124 15.58 -16.18 28.12
CA TRP A 124 16.54 -15.22 27.55
C TRP A 124 17.53 -14.73 28.59
N GLU A 125 18.77 -14.59 28.18
CA GLU A 125 19.88 -13.99 28.92
C GLU A 125 20.80 -13.21 27.94
N PRO A 126 21.65 -12.28 28.43
CA PRO A 126 22.65 -11.58 27.62
C PRO A 126 23.46 -12.54 26.74
N GLY A 127 23.67 -12.19 25.46
CA GLY A 127 24.25 -13.10 24.46
C GLY A 127 23.23 -13.98 23.72
N GLY A 128 21.96 -13.96 24.14
CA GLY A 128 20.82 -14.52 23.40
C GLY A 128 20.16 -15.74 24.05
N GLY A 129 20.73 -16.26 25.14
CA GLY A 129 20.25 -17.44 25.88
C GLY A 129 19.99 -18.66 24.99
N GLN A 130 18.97 -19.41 25.36
CA GLN A 130 18.48 -20.58 24.60
C GLN A 130 17.80 -20.11 23.30
N LYS A 131 18.56 -20.05 22.19
CA LYS A 131 18.09 -19.52 20.90
C LYS A 131 17.13 -20.48 20.19
N GLU A 132 17.31 -21.78 20.42
CA GLU A 132 16.50 -22.90 19.96
C GLU A 132 15.08 -22.93 20.54
N LEU A 133 14.79 -22.11 21.56
CA LEU A 133 13.44 -21.93 22.08
C LEU A 133 12.66 -20.82 21.36
N ARG A 134 13.28 -19.99 20.51
CA ARG A 134 12.57 -18.94 19.77
C ARG A 134 11.41 -19.52 18.95
N GLY A 135 10.22 -18.94 19.10
CA GLY A 135 8.98 -19.41 18.47
C GLY A 135 8.15 -20.39 19.31
N ARG A 136 8.73 -20.96 20.39
CA ARG A 136 8.05 -21.89 21.33
C ARG A 136 8.31 -21.59 22.81
N ASP A 137 9.10 -20.57 23.10
CA ASP A 137 9.46 -20.15 24.46
C ASP A 137 8.25 -19.56 25.21
N GLU A 138 8.33 -19.61 26.53
CA GLU A 138 7.41 -18.90 27.41
C GLU A 138 7.80 -17.41 27.50
N TRP A 139 6.82 -16.55 27.79
CA TRP A 139 7.02 -15.12 27.96
C TRP A 139 6.71 -14.67 29.38
N VAL A 140 7.57 -13.83 29.94
CA VAL A 140 7.38 -13.19 31.24
C VAL A 140 7.26 -11.68 31.05
N ARG A 141 6.36 -11.06 31.81
CA ARG A 141 6.22 -9.60 31.85
C ARG A 141 7.42 -9.00 32.59
N ILE A 142 7.96 -7.92 32.05
CA ILE A 142 9.04 -7.13 32.67
C ILE A 142 8.66 -5.64 32.73
N SER A 143 9.44 -4.84 33.46
CA SER A 143 9.27 -3.39 33.49
C SER A 143 9.81 -2.73 32.20
N TRP A 144 9.44 -1.48 31.96
CA TRP A 144 10.04 -0.69 30.88
C TRP A 144 11.52 -0.44 31.12
N ASP A 145 11.92 -0.14 32.36
CA ASP A 145 13.33 0.09 32.72
C ASP A 145 14.17 -1.16 32.44
N GLU A 146 13.71 -2.35 32.86
CA GLU A 146 14.41 -3.60 32.57
C GLU A 146 14.50 -3.84 31.05
N ALA A 147 13.42 -3.61 30.30
CA ALA A 147 13.44 -3.81 28.85
C ALA A 147 14.45 -2.89 28.15
N LEU A 148 14.48 -1.62 28.54
CA LEU A 148 15.38 -0.62 27.97
C LEU A 148 16.84 -0.90 28.36
N ASP A 149 17.10 -1.26 29.62
CA ASP A 149 18.45 -1.60 30.09
C ASP A 149 19.00 -2.84 29.37
N LEU A 150 18.18 -3.89 29.19
CA LEU A 150 18.58 -5.09 28.46
C LEU A 150 18.90 -4.79 26.99
N VAL A 151 18.05 -4.01 26.31
CA VAL A 151 18.30 -3.64 24.90
C VAL A 151 19.52 -2.74 24.77
N ALA A 152 19.66 -1.73 25.62
CA ALA A 152 20.78 -0.79 25.59
C ALA A 152 22.11 -1.48 25.92
N SER A 153 22.14 -2.30 26.97
CA SER A 153 23.35 -3.04 27.39
C SER A 153 23.81 -4.02 26.32
N GLU A 154 22.91 -4.79 25.70
CA GLU A 154 23.28 -5.70 24.62
C GLU A 154 23.69 -4.97 23.35
N THR A 155 23.03 -3.87 23.00
CA THR A 155 23.43 -3.04 21.85
C THR A 155 24.84 -2.48 22.06
N LYS A 156 25.14 -1.97 23.26
CA LYS A 156 26.48 -1.50 23.64
C LYS A 156 27.50 -2.64 23.61
N ARG A 157 27.18 -3.79 24.22
CA ARG A 157 28.08 -4.97 24.23
C ARG A 157 28.40 -5.44 22.81
N ILE A 158 27.42 -5.48 21.91
CA ILE A 158 27.61 -5.86 20.51
C ILE A 158 28.52 -4.86 19.80
N LYS A 159 28.26 -3.56 19.98
CA LYS A 159 29.09 -2.49 19.40
C LYS A 159 30.53 -2.55 19.93
N ASP A 160 30.72 -2.67 21.24
CA ASP A 160 32.05 -2.68 21.87
C ASP A 160 32.87 -3.92 21.44
N LYS A 161 32.20 -5.07 21.27
CA LYS A 161 32.87 -6.33 20.93
C LYS A 161 33.05 -6.56 19.43
N TYR A 162 32.11 -6.14 18.60
CA TYR A 162 32.04 -6.49 17.17
C TYR A 162 31.90 -5.28 16.23
N GLY A 163 31.74 -4.08 16.76
CA GLY A 163 31.49 -2.86 16.00
C GLY A 163 30.04 -2.72 15.50
N ASN A 164 29.71 -1.53 14.99
CA ASN A 164 28.35 -1.19 14.54
C ASN A 164 27.85 -2.05 13.36
N LYS A 165 28.77 -2.63 12.56
CA LYS A 165 28.41 -3.54 11.44
C LYS A 165 27.77 -4.85 11.91
N ALA A 166 27.91 -5.21 13.19
CA ALA A 166 27.27 -6.38 13.77
C ALA A 166 25.80 -6.12 14.18
N ILE A 167 25.31 -4.88 14.05
CA ILE A 167 23.93 -4.50 14.34
C ILE A 167 23.17 -4.42 13.02
N LEU A 168 22.30 -5.39 12.77
CA LEU A 168 21.35 -5.34 11.67
C LEU A 168 20.14 -4.51 12.11
N GLY A 169 19.75 -3.50 11.32
CA GLY A 169 18.53 -2.74 11.58
C GLY A 169 17.61 -2.63 10.38
N SER A 170 16.54 -1.88 10.59
CA SER A 170 15.46 -1.64 9.62
C SER A 170 15.12 -0.15 9.58
N LEU A 171 14.21 0.24 8.69
CA LEU A 171 13.80 1.65 8.54
C LEU A 171 13.26 2.24 9.85
N GLU A 172 12.62 1.44 10.70
CA GLU A 172 12.02 1.85 11.97
C GLU A 172 13.07 2.26 13.01
N ASN A 173 14.23 1.59 13.03
CA ASN A 173 15.27 1.81 14.04
C ASN A 173 16.50 2.55 13.48
N CYS A 174 16.52 2.80 12.17
CA CYS A 174 17.65 3.41 11.46
C CYS A 174 18.06 4.74 12.09
N ARG A 175 17.11 5.63 12.39
CA ARG A 175 17.42 6.95 12.98
C ARG A 175 18.21 6.86 14.28
N LEU A 176 17.77 6.02 15.21
CA LEU A 176 18.42 5.84 16.52
C LEU A 176 19.82 5.23 16.34
N LEU A 177 19.90 4.11 15.61
CA LEU A 177 21.14 3.36 15.46
C LEU A 177 22.18 4.12 14.61
N SER A 178 21.75 4.86 13.58
CA SER A 178 22.63 5.77 12.82
C SER A 178 23.23 6.84 13.72
N SER A 179 22.42 7.44 14.60
CA SER A 179 22.90 8.43 15.57
C SER A 179 23.85 7.81 16.60
N TYR A 180 23.71 6.50 16.87
CA TYR A 180 24.57 5.74 17.78
C TYR A 180 25.86 5.20 17.15
N GLY A 181 26.13 5.49 15.87
CA GLY A 181 27.37 5.10 15.18
C GLY A 181 27.17 4.22 13.94
N GLY A 182 25.92 3.99 13.53
CA GLY A 182 25.59 3.26 12.31
C GLY A 182 25.03 1.86 12.57
N LEU A 183 24.61 1.24 11.49
CA LEU A 183 24.05 -0.11 11.45
C LEU A 183 24.31 -0.72 10.07
N LEU A 184 24.19 -2.04 9.98
CA LEU A 184 24.01 -2.72 8.71
C LEU A 184 22.53 -2.65 8.33
N LEU A 185 22.25 -2.22 7.09
CA LEU A 185 20.93 -2.33 6.50
C LEU A 185 20.90 -3.52 5.53
N PRO A 186 19.80 -4.29 5.48
CA PRO A 186 19.65 -5.33 4.48
C PRO A 186 19.68 -4.73 3.08
N TRP A 187 20.31 -5.43 2.14
CA TRP A 187 20.26 -5.08 0.74
C TRP A 187 18.96 -5.58 0.10
N GLY A 188 18.22 -4.67 -0.53
CA GLY A 188 16.91 -4.97 -1.12
C GLY A 188 15.78 -5.15 -0.10
N VAL A 189 14.56 -5.24 -0.61
CA VAL A 189 13.37 -5.57 0.19
C VAL A 189 12.46 -6.50 -0.61
N THR A 190 12.10 -7.65 -0.04
CA THR A 190 11.21 -8.62 -0.70
C THR A 190 9.87 -7.98 -1.11
N SER A 191 9.43 -6.95 -0.37
CA SER A 191 8.19 -6.24 -0.66
C SER A 191 8.25 -5.36 -1.91
N ALA A 192 9.37 -4.74 -2.26
CA ALA A 192 9.45 -3.92 -3.48
C ALA A 192 10.02 -4.69 -4.68
N GLY A 193 10.45 -5.94 -4.49
CA GLY A 193 11.10 -6.71 -5.54
C GLY A 193 12.39 -6.03 -5.99
N ALA A 194 12.63 -6.01 -7.30
CA ALA A 194 13.81 -5.39 -7.89
C ALA A 194 13.76 -3.85 -7.98
N TRP A 195 12.60 -3.22 -7.77
CA TRP A 195 12.41 -1.78 -7.95
C TRP A 195 13.45 -0.91 -7.23
N PRO A 196 13.80 -1.12 -5.95
CA PRO A 196 14.68 -0.19 -5.25
C PRO A 196 16.06 -0.01 -5.86
N GLN A 197 16.62 -1.09 -6.41
CA GLN A 197 17.94 -1.03 -7.03
C GLN A 197 17.85 -0.49 -8.46
N VAL A 198 16.84 -0.91 -9.23
CA VAL A 198 16.69 -0.43 -10.61
C VAL A 198 16.35 1.05 -10.65
N ASP A 199 15.40 1.50 -9.85
CA ASP A 199 14.98 2.90 -9.76
C ASP A 199 16.16 3.79 -9.35
N ALA A 200 16.86 3.44 -8.27
CA ALA A 200 18.03 4.21 -7.83
C ALA A 200 19.13 4.33 -8.89
N LYS A 201 19.26 3.35 -9.79
CA LYS A 201 20.26 3.34 -10.87
C LYS A 201 19.78 4.03 -12.14
N MET A 202 18.50 3.94 -12.47
CA MET A 202 17.95 4.48 -13.71
C MET A 202 17.40 5.91 -13.56
N THR A 203 16.90 6.28 -12.37
CA THR A 203 16.25 7.58 -12.13
C THR A 203 17.06 8.49 -11.20
N GLY A 204 18.18 7.99 -10.64
CA GLY A 204 19.03 8.74 -9.72
C GLY A 204 18.55 8.74 -8.26
N GLY A 205 17.47 8.03 -7.92
CA GLY A 205 17.02 7.89 -6.54
C GLY A 205 15.89 6.89 -6.36
N PHE A 206 15.67 6.43 -5.11
CA PHE A 206 14.48 5.64 -4.76
C PHE A 206 13.41 6.56 -4.17
N ALA A 207 12.80 7.36 -5.03
CA ALA A 207 11.67 8.20 -4.67
C ALA A 207 10.65 7.96 -5.76
N GLY A 208 9.64 7.12 -5.50
CA GLY A 208 8.57 6.83 -6.45
C GLY A 208 7.92 8.13 -6.94
N SER A 209 8.43 8.64 -8.07
CA SER A 209 8.24 10.01 -8.53
C SER A 209 6.91 10.07 -9.27
N THR A 210 5.83 10.10 -8.48
CA THR A 210 4.47 10.16 -9.00
C THR A 210 3.95 11.57 -8.89
N ASN A 211 3.25 12.06 -9.91
CA ASN A 211 2.44 13.28 -9.76
C ASN A 211 1.41 13.08 -8.65
N ASP A 212 0.96 14.19 -8.06
CA ASP A 212 -0.14 14.15 -7.10
C ASP A 212 -1.38 13.48 -7.71
N ARG A 213 -2.14 12.74 -6.91
CA ARG A 213 -3.29 11.95 -7.39
C ARG A 213 -4.39 12.82 -8.00
N LEU A 214 -4.46 14.10 -7.64
CA LEU A 214 -5.41 15.04 -8.23
C LEU A 214 -5.05 15.41 -9.67
N ASP A 215 -3.75 15.45 -9.99
CA ASP A 215 -3.23 15.73 -11.34
C ASP A 215 -3.55 14.59 -12.31
N TRP A 216 -3.71 13.37 -11.80
CA TRP A 216 -4.04 12.21 -12.65
C TRP A 216 -5.38 12.35 -13.37
N ARG A 217 -6.27 13.24 -12.91
CA ARG A 217 -7.54 13.55 -13.57
C ARG A 217 -7.36 14.27 -14.91
N ASN A 218 -6.17 14.79 -15.19
CA ASN A 218 -5.81 15.40 -16.47
C ASN A 218 -5.36 14.37 -17.51
N ALA A 219 -5.18 13.10 -17.12
CA ALA A 219 -4.76 12.02 -18.01
C ALA A 219 -5.84 11.69 -19.05
N ARG A 220 -5.44 11.38 -20.27
CA ARG A 220 -6.31 10.77 -21.29
C ARG A 220 -6.28 9.25 -21.23
N LEU A 221 -5.15 8.69 -20.83
CA LEU A 221 -4.93 7.25 -20.67
C LEU A 221 -4.24 6.96 -19.34
N LEU A 222 -4.73 5.94 -18.63
CA LEU A 222 -4.09 5.37 -17.46
C LEU A 222 -3.86 3.88 -17.68
N VAL A 223 -2.60 3.48 -17.71
CA VAL A 223 -2.20 2.07 -17.71
C VAL A 223 -1.87 1.64 -16.29
N LEU A 224 -2.54 0.58 -15.84
CA LEU A 224 -2.35 -0.06 -14.55
C LEU A 224 -1.71 -1.44 -14.75
N TRP A 225 -0.43 -1.56 -14.44
CA TRP A 225 0.32 -2.80 -14.63
C TRP A 225 0.44 -3.60 -13.32
N GLY A 226 -0.15 -4.80 -13.31
CA GLY A 226 -0.19 -5.71 -12.16
C GLY A 226 -0.79 -5.08 -10.92
N ALA A 227 -1.80 -4.21 -11.08
CA ALA A 227 -2.31 -3.37 -10.00
C ALA A 227 -3.78 -3.68 -9.65
N ASN A 228 -4.08 -3.73 -8.35
CA ASN A 228 -5.42 -4.05 -7.85
C ASN A 228 -5.89 -3.13 -6.70
N PRO A 229 -5.90 -1.79 -6.88
CA PRO A 229 -6.27 -0.84 -5.83
C PRO A 229 -7.70 -1.00 -5.30
N ALA A 230 -8.66 -1.49 -6.11
CA ALA A 230 -10.02 -1.77 -5.65
C ALA A 230 -10.05 -2.77 -4.48
N TRP A 231 -9.08 -3.68 -4.42
CA TRP A 231 -8.91 -4.63 -3.33
C TRP A 231 -7.84 -4.20 -2.32
N SER A 232 -6.62 -3.93 -2.79
CA SER A 232 -5.46 -3.71 -1.93
C SER A 232 -5.43 -2.33 -1.29
N SER A 233 -6.13 -1.34 -1.84
CA SER A 233 -6.17 0.05 -1.34
C SER A 233 -7.51 0.76 -1.58
N ALA A 234 -8.59 0.08 -1.23
CA ALA A 234 -10.00 0.49 -1.39
C ALA A 234 -10.43 1.80 -0.67
N GLY A 235 -9.51 2.53 -0.05
CA GLY A 235 -9.77 3.85 0.53
C GLY A 235 -9.51 4.96 -0.49
N ASN A 236 -8.76 5.98 -0.08
CA ASN A 236 -8.38 7.11 -0.93
C ASN A 236 -7.79 6.72 -2.30
N PRO A 237 -6.91 5.71 -2.45
CA PRO A 237 -6.36 5.36 -3.75
C PRO A 237 -7.43 4.92 -4.76
N ALA A 238 -8.32 4.00 -4.37
CA ALA A 238 -9.45 3.58 -5.23
C ALA A 238 -10.43 4.72 -5.51
N TYR A 239 -10.66 5.63 -4.55
CA TYR A 239 -11.48 6.83 -4.79
C TYR A 239 -10.91 7.69 -5.91
N ASN A 240 -9.62 8.00 -5.88
CA ASN A 240 -8.98 8.82 -6.92
C ASN A 240 -9.07 8.14 -8.29
N LEU A 241 -8.89 6.82 -8.36
CA LEU A 241 -9.08 6.06 -9.60
C LEU A 241 -10.50 6.18 -10.16
N MET A 242 -11.52 6.14 -9.30
CA MET A 242 -12.90 6.40 -9.71
C MET A 242 -13.12 7.83 -10.21
N GLN A 243 -12.46 8.84 -9.63
CA GLN A 243 -12.56 10.23 -10.11
C GLN A 243 -11.90 10.41 -11.48
N ILE A 244 -10.78 9.74 -11.72
CA ILE A 244 -10.09 9.72 -13.01
C ILE A 244 -11.02 9.11 -14.07
N LYS A 245 -11.61 7.94 -13.79
CA LYS A 245 -12.58 7.31 -14.71
C LYS A 245 -13.78 8.22 -15.01
N LYS A 246 -14.33 8.91 -14.00
CA LYS A 246 -15.44 9.87 -14.17
C LYS A 246 -15.10 11.06 -15.08
N ARG A 247 -13.81 11.40 -15.24
CA ARG A 247 -13.34 12.46 -16.14
C ARG A 247 -13.20 11.99 -17.60
N GLY A 248 -13.46 10.71 -17.87
CA GLY A 248 -13.38 10.14 -19.21
C GLY A 248 -12.01 9.60 -19.58
N THR A 249 -11.06 9.53 -18.64
CA THR A 249 -9.77 8.86 -18.84
C THR A 249 -10.00 7.38 -19.11
N LYS A 250 -9.45 6.87 -20.22
CA LYS A 250 -9.47 5.44 -20.52
C LYS A 250 -8.50 4.72 -19.58
N ILE A 251 -8.92 3.60 -18.99
CA ILE A 251 -8.12 2.79 -18.10
C ILE A 251 -7.82 1.44 -18.75
N ILE A 252 -6.54 1.10 -18.90
CA ILE A 252 -6.09 -0.21 -19.39
C ILE A 252 -5.45 -0.96 -18.22
N SER A 253 -5.90 -2.18 -17.96
CA SER A 253 -5.30 -3.05 -16.95
C SER A 253 -4.46 -4.15 -17.61
N VAL A 254 -3.19 -4.28 -17.20
CA VAL A 254 -2.28 -5.34 -17.65
C VAL A 254 -2.05 -6.29 -16.49
N ASP A 255 -2.54 -7.53 -16.57
CA ASP A 255 -2.52 -8.45 -15.43
C ASP A 255 -2.73 -9.90 -15.90
N PRO A 256 -2.17 -10.94 -15.23
CA PRO A 256 -2.54 -12.33 -15.48
C PRO A 256 -3.97 -12.69 -15.02
N LEU A 257 -4.54 -11.92 -14.10
CA LEU A 257 -5.84 -12.12 -13.47
C LEU A 257 -6.76 -10.94 -13.80
N TYR A 258 -7.97 -11.23 -14.26
CA TYR A 258 -9.02 -10.22 -14.42
C TYR A 258 -9.55 -9.80 -13.03
N ASN A 259 -8.76 -9.00 -12.32
CA ASN A 259 -8.92 -8.68 -10.90
C ASN A 259 -10.06 -7.67 -10.64
N ALA A 260 -10.35 -7.37 -9.37
CA ALA A 260 -11.45 -6.49 -8.97
C ALA A 260 -11.35 -5.07 -9.56
N THR A 261 -10.13 -4.55 -9.76
CA THR A 261 -9.91 -3.25 -10.40
C THR A 261 -10.19 -3.32 -11.89
N ALA A 262 -9.72 -4.37 -12.57
CA ALA A 262 -10.02 -4.59 -13.98
C ALA A 262 -11.53 -4.70 -14.21
N GLN A 263 -12.23 -5.52 -13.42
CA GLN A 263 -13.67 -5.72 -13.51
C GLN A 263 -14.50 -4.45 -13.29
N SER A 264 -14.09 -3.59 -12.36
CA SER A 264 -14.88 -2.42 -11.95
C SER A 264 -14.50 -1.13 -12.64
N MET A 265 -13.27 -1.00 -13.16
CA MET A 265 -12.72 0.28 -13.61
C MET A 265 -11.98 0.22 -14.94
N ALA A 266 -11.51 -0.92 -15.43
CA ALA A 266 -10.82 -0.95 -16.72
C ALA A 266 -11.82 -0.83 -17.89
N ASP A 267 -11.40 -0.14 -18.93
CA ASP A 267 -12.09 -0.08 -20.23
C ASP A 267 -11.50 -1.10 -21.21
N ASP A 268 -10.27 -1.56 -20.93
CA ASP A 268 -9.59 -2.60 -21.69
C ASP A 268 -8.66 -3.43 -20.80
N PHE A 269 -8.38 -4.66 -21.20
CA PHE A 269 -7.56 -5.62 -20.47
C PHE A 269 -6.52 -6.28 -21.38
N VAL A 270 -5.28 -6.31 -20.91
CA VAL A 270 -4.16 -6.97 -21.58
C VAL A 270 -3.73 -8.17 -20.72
N PRO A 271 -4.10 -9.41 -21.10
CA PRO A 271 -3.66 -10.58 -20.38
C PRO A 271 -2.18 -10.84 -20.64
N VAL A 272 -1.42 -11.12 -19.59
CA VAL A 272 0.01 -11.46 -19.67
C VAL A 272 0.30 -12.67 -18.78
N ARG A 273 1.11 -13.62 -19.24
CA ARG A 273 1.51 -14.77 -18.42
C ARG A 273 2.39 -14.30 -17.24
N PRO A 274 2.20 -14.84 -16.02
CA PRO A 274 2.99 -14.41 -14.87
C PRO A 274 4.51 -14.48 -15.10
N GLY A 275 5.23 -13.39 -14.86
CA GLY A 275 6.69 -13.33 -14.97
C GLY A 275 7.24 -13.22 -16.39
N THR A 276 6.36 -12.96 -17.37
CA THR A 276 6.74 -12.77 -18.79
C THR A 276 6.53 -11.35 -19.29
N ASP A 277 6.21 -10.42 -18.38
CA ASP A 277 5.91 -9.01 -18.66
C ASP A 277 7.02 -8.30 -19.46
N THR A 278 8.29 -8.64 -19.20
CA THR A 278 9.43 -8.11 -19.97
C THR A 278 9.31 -8.42 -21.46
N ALA A 279 8.87 -9.63 -21.83
CA ALA A 279 8.71 -10.01 -23.23
C ALA A 279 7.62 -9.19 -23.91
N LEU A 280 6.50 -8.95 -23.22
CA LEU A 280 5.44 -8.05 -23.68
C LEU A 280 5.98 -6.63 -23.90
N LEU A 281 6.69 -6.07 -22.92
CA LEU A 281 7.24 -4.72 -22.99
C LEU A 281 8.22 -4.53 -24.15
N VAL A 282 9.16 -5.46 -24.36
CA VAL A 282 10.12 -5.34 -25.47
C VAL A 282 9.49 -5.64 -26.83
N GLY A 283 8.44 -6.49 -26.88
CA GLY A 283 7.60 -6.68 -28.06
C GLY A 283 6.88 -5.39 -28.49
N MET A 284 6.36 -4.64 -27.51
CA MET A 284 5.78 -3.32 -27.73
C MET A 284 6.85 -2.32 -28.20
N ALA A 285 8.03 -2.33 -27.57
CA ALA A 285 9.14 -1.46 -27.97
C ALA A 285 9.57 -1.70 -29.42
N TYR A 286 9.66 -2.96 -29.87
CA TYR A 286 9.98 -3.29 -31.25
C TYR A 286 8.97 -2.67 -32.22
N TYR A 287 7.67 -2.80 -31.92
CA TYR A 287 6.63 -2.21 -32.74
C TYR A 287 6.74 -0.68 -32.78
N MET A 288 6.96 -0.03 -31.63
CA MET A 288 7.14 1.42 -31.57
C MET A 288 8.35 1.88 -32.39
N ILE A 289 9.50 1.22 -32.26
CA ILE A 289 10.74 1.56 -32.97
C ILE A 289 10.57 1.40 -34.48
N THR A 290 10.04 0.25 -34.93
CA THR A 290 9.90 -0.06 -36.37
C THR A 290 8.84 0.79 -37.07
N ASN A 291 7.96 1.43 -36.31
CA ASN A 291 6.92 2.32 -36.84
C ASN A 291 7.18 3.80 -36.50
N ASN A 292 8.36 4.16 -35.97
CA ASN A 292 8.73 5.53 -35.57
C ASN A 292 7.71 6.20 -34.63
N LEU A 293 7.22 5.46 -33.64
CA LEU A 293 6.23 5.93 -32.67
C LEU A 293 6.84 6.38 -31.33
N HIS A 294 8.15 6.19 -31.13
CA HIS A 294 8.84 6.65 -29.93
C HIS A 294 9.23 8.13 -30.03
N ASP A 295 9.26 8.80 -28.89
CA ASP A 295 9.64 10.20 -28.74
C ASP A 295 11.17 10.33 -28.72
N GLN A 296 11.78 10.41 -29.92
CA GLN A 296 13.24 10.48 -30.05
C GLN A 296 13.81 11.73 -29.39
N GLU A 297 13.17 12.90 -29.51
CA GLU A 297 13.65 14.13 -28.88
C GLU A 297 13.72 14.01 -27.36
N PHE A 298 12.74 13.35 -26.72
CA PHE A 298 12.79 13.08 -25.30
C PHE A 298 13.96 12.15 -24.93
N LEU A 299 14.15 11.08 -25.71
CA LEU A 299 15.20 10.08 -25.46
C LEU A 299 16.60 10.70 -25.61
N ASP A 300 16.83 11.48 -26.66
CA ASP A 300 18.12 12.15 -26.91
C ASP A 300 18.48 13.13 -25.78
N LYS A 301 17.47 13.83 -25.26
CA LYS A 301 17.67 14.90 -24.28
C LYS A 301 17.76 14.41 -22.84
N TYR A 302 17.03 13.36 -22.47
CA TYR A 302 16.83 12.96 -21.07
C TYR A 302 17.20 11.51 -20.76
N CYS A 303 17.60 10.71 -21.75
CA CYS A 303 17.96 9.31 -21.56
C CYS A 303 19.39 9.04 -22.02
N VAL A 304 19.94 7.92 -21.57
CA VAL A 304 21.27 7.43 -21.94
C VAL A 304 21.13 5.95 -22.30
N GLY A 305 21.79 5.56 -23.40
CA GLY A 305 21.89 4.19 -23.89
C GLY A 305 20.68 3.65 -24.65
N PHE A 306 19.81 4.53 -25.15
CA PHE A 306 18.71 4.10 -26.02
C PHE A 306 19.22 3.62 -27.38
N ASP A 307 20.11 4.38 -28.00
CA ASP A 307 20.76 4.08 -29.28
C ASP A 307 22.28 4.30 -29.18
N ALA A 308 23.00 3.98 -30.26
CA ALA A 308 24.46 4.02 -30.32
C ALA A 308 25.05 5.42 -30.07
N ASP A 309 24.34 6.48 -30.46
CA ASP A 309 24.81 7.86 -30.36
C ASP A 309 24.72 8.41 -28.93
N HIS A 310 23.87 7.80 -28.09
CA HIS A 310 23.62 8.21 -26.71
C HIS A 310 24.18 7.23 -25.68
N MET A 311 25.14 6.38 -26.05
CA MET A 311 25.83 5.49 -25.10
C MET A 311 26.81 6.26 -24.20
N PRO A 312 26.96 5.86 -22.93
CA PRO A 312 27.92 6.51 -22.03
C PRO A 312 29.37 6.21 -22.46
N GLU A 313 30.29 7.11 -22.11
CA GLU A 313 31.70 6.96 -22.42
C GLU A 313 32.26 5.60 -21.93
N GLY A 314 32.94 4.88 -22.82
CA GLY A 314 33.54 3.58 -22.53
C GLY A 314 32.60 2.38 -22.68
N ALA A 315 31.31 2.56 -22.97
CA ALA A 315 30.41 1.47 -23.32
C ALA A 315 30.51 1.11 -24.81
N ASP A 316 30.29 -0.16 -25.16
CA ASP A 316 30.22 -0.59 -26.56
C ASP A 316 28.95 0.03 -27.20
N PRO A 317 29.07 0.86 -28.24
CA PRO A 317 27.91 1.45 -28.93
C PRO A 317 26.94 0.39 -29.44
N LYS A 318 27.44 -0.84 -29.67
CA LYS A 318 26.59 -1.96 -29.98
C LYS A 318 25.63 -2.18 -28.85
N GLU A 319 25.96 -2.34 -27.57
CA GLU A 319 25.06 -2.75 -26.46
C GLU A 319 23.84 -1.83 -26.11
N ASN A 320 23.46 -0.89 -26.96
CA ASN A 320 22.29 -0.02 -26.77
C ASN A 320 20.93 -0.77 -26.72
N PHE A 321 19.88 -0.13 -26.20
CA PHE A 321 18.58 -0.79 -26.07
C PHE A 321 17.90 -1.07 -27.42
N LYS A 322 17.95 -0.11 -28.35
CA LYS A 322 17.26 -0.17 -29.65
C LYS A 322 17.72 -1.35 -30.48
N ASP A 323 19.03 -1.53 -30.59
CA ASP A 323 19.65 -2.60 -31.36
C ASP A 323 19.40 -3.99 -30.72
N TYR A 324 19.34 -4.09 -29.38
CA TYR A 324 18.88 -5.32 -28.69
C TYR A 324 17.48 -5.70 -29.14
N VAL A 325 16.55 -4.74 -29.10
CA VAL A 325 15.15 -4.95 -29.45
C VAL A 325 15.01 -5.33 -30.93
N LEU A 326 15.79 -4.70 -31.81
CA LEU A 326 15.82 -5.02 -33.24
C LEU A 326 16.53 -6.35 -33.55
N GLY A 327 17.24 -6.93 -32.58
CA GLY A 327 17.91 -8.22 -32.72
C GLY A 327 19.23 -8.14 -33.47
N THR A 328 19.89 -6.98 -33.52
CA THR A 328 21.11 -6.80 -34.31
C THR A 328 22.32 -7.54 -33.71
N TYR A 329 22.32 -7.83 -32.39
CA TYR A 329 23.40 -8.61 -31.76
C TYR A 329 23.17 -10.11 -31.75
N ASP A 330 21.94 -10.53 -31.48
CA ASP A 330 21.60 -11.93 -31.21
C ASP A 330 20.84 -12.60 -32.35
N GLY A 331 20.54 -11.85 -33.42
CA GLY A 331 19.83 -12.34 -34.60
C GLY A 331 18.34 -12.61 -34.35
N VAL A 332 17.80 -12.20 -33.20
CA VAL A 332 16.39 -12.45 -32.83
C VAL A 332 15.68 -11.11 -32.68
N PRO A 333 14.95 -10.62 -33.69
CA PRO A 333 14.11 -9.43 -33.53
C PRO A 333 12.99 -9.69 -32.51
N LYS A 334 12.75 -8.76 -31.58
CA LYS A 334 11.78 -8.93 -30.49
C LYS A 334 10.38 -8.57 -30.98
N THR A 335 9.92 -9.21 -32.05
CA THR A 335 8.66 -8.89 -32.71
C THR A 335 7.44 -9.14 -31.79
N PRO A 336 6.26 -8.58 -32.11
CA PRO A 336 5.01 -8.96 -31.45
C PRO A 336 4.73 -10.47 -31.48
N GLU A 337 5.09 -11.17 -32.55
CA GLU A 337 4.97 -12.64 -32.66
C GLU A 337 5.85 -13.34 -31.62
N TRP A 338 7.13 -12.98 -31.57
CA TRP A 338 8.10 -13.49 -30.59
C TRP A 338 7.62 -13.25 -29.16
N ALA A 339 7.14 -12.04 -28.87
CA ALA A 339 6.65 -11.68 -27.55
C ALA A 339 5.38 -12.47 -27.21
N SER A 340 4.46 -12.66 -28.15
CA SER A 340 3.21 -13.41 -27.98
C SER A 340 3.45 -14.86 -27.57
N GLU A 341 4.43 -15.53 -28.19
CA GLU A 341 4.78 -16.92 -27.85
C GLU A 341 5.19 -17.06 -26.38
N ILE A 342 5.90 -16.06 -25.84
CA ILE A 342 6.40 -16.04 -24.47
C ILE A 342 5.30 -15.58 -23.51
N CYS A 343 4.71 -14.41 -23.77
CA CYS A 343 3.84 -13.71 -22.83
C CYS A 343 2.36 -14.08 -22.93
N GLY A 344 1.95 -14.74 -24.02
CA GLY A 344 0.58 -15.18 -24.25
C GLY A 344 -0.41 -14.09 -24.68
N THR A 345 0.00 -12.82 -24.75
CA THR A 345 -0.79 -11.74 -25.35
C THR A 345 -0.74 -11.85 -26.88
N SER A 346 -1.87 -11.79 -27.59
CA SER A 346 -1.85 -11.96 -29.06
C SER A 346 -1.02 -10.86 -29.75
N PRO A 347 -0.40 -11.14 -30.90
CA PRO A 347 0.42 -10.15 -31.61
C PRO A 347 -0.37 -8.88 -31.99
N GLU A 348 -1.65 -8.99 -32.32
CA GLU A 348 -2.54 -7.87 -32.64
C GLU A 348 -2.76 -7.00 -31.40
N LYS A 349 -2.96 -7.63 -30.23
CA LYS A 349 -3.13 -6.92 -28.97
C LYS A 349 -1.84 -6.21 -28.55
N ILE A 350 -0.68 -6.83 -28.75
CA ILE A 350 0.63 -6.18 -28.50
C ILE A 350 0.78 -4.92 -29.36
N ARG A 351 0.50 -5.01 -30.67
CA ARG A 351 0.60 -3.86 -31.59
C ARG A 351 -0.37 -2.73 -31.25
N SER A 352 -1.64 -3.06 -31.09
CA SER A 352 -2.69 -2.07 -30.75
C SER A 352 -2.41 -1.40 -29.41
N PHE A 353 -1.96 -2.17 -28.41
CA PHE A 353 -1.59 -1.61 -27.12
C PHE A 353 -0.35 -0.70 -27.23
N ALA A 354 0.69 -1.13 -27.95
CA ALA A 354 1.88 -0.33 -28.21
C ALA A 354 1.55 0.99 -28.93
N TYR A 355 0.71 0.94 -29.97
CA TYR A 355 0.23 2.12 -30.69
C TYR A 355 -0.51 3.08 -29.76
N GLU A 356 -1.43 2.55 -28.95
CA GLU A 356 -2.26 3.37 -28.05
C GLU A 356 -1.43 4.09 -26.98
N ILE A 357 -0.47 3.41 -26.35
CA ILE A 357 0.41 4.04 -25.35
C ILE A 357 1.38 5.06 -25.97
N ALA A 358 1.78 4.86 -27.23
CA ALA A 358 2.69 5.75 -27.92
C ALA A 358 2.01 7.05 -28.37
N THR A 359 0.75 6.95 -28.81
CA THR A 359 0.02 8.05 -29.44
C THR A 359 -0.90 8.82 -28.49
N THR A 360 -1.26 8.24 -27.34
CA THR A 360 -2.16 8.91 -26.38
C THR A 360 -1.35 9.71 -25.37
N LYS A 361 -1.44 11.04 -25.44
CA LYS A 361 -0.85 11.97 -24.46
C LYS A 361 -1.90 12.98 -23.98
N PRO A 362 -1.94 13.36 -22.68
CA PRO A 362 -1.09 12.86 -21.59
C PRO A 362 -1.49 11.44 -21.11
N MET A 363 -0.50 10.59 -20.84
CA MET A 363 -0.68 9.22 -20.33
C MET A 363 0.06 9.00 -19.01
N ILE A 364 -0.61 8.31 -18.10
CA ILE A 364 0.01 7.71 -16.92
C ILE A 364 0.31 6.23 -17.18
N PHE A 365 1.58 5.86 -17.10
CA PHE A 365 2.06 4.49 -17.19
C PHE A 365 2.54 4.04 -15.81
N SER A 366 1.66 3.37 -15.05
CA SER A 366 1.89 3.03 -13.65
C SER A 366 1.98 1.52 -13.42
N SER A 367 3.06 1.07 -12.78
CA SER A 367 3.19 -0.33 -12.32
C SER A 367 2.94 -0.48 -10.82
N SER A 368 2.55 -1.67 -10.37
CA SER A 368 2.68 -2.06 -8.96
C SER A 368 4.04 -2.73 -8.70
N TYR A 369 4.25 -3.21 -7.47
CA TYR A 369 5.42 -4.03 -7.16
C TYR A 369 5.34 -5.47 -7.67
N ALA A 370 4.14 -5.96 -8.02
CA ALA A 370 3.92 -7.38 -8.27
C ALA A 370 4.82 -7.94 -9.39
N PRO A 371 4.93 -7.34 -10.58
CA PRO A 371 5.71 -7.95 -11.66
C PRO A 371 7.22 -7.96 -11.39
N ALA A 372 7.70 -7.08 -10.50
CA ALA A 372 9.10 -7.03 -10.06
C ALA A 372 9.46 -8.06 -8.96
N ARG A 373 8.48 -8.81 -8.43
CA ARG A 373 8.69 -9.87 -7.41
C ARG A 373 8.81 -11.25 -8.05
N THR A 374 9.51 -11.32 -9.16
CA THR A 374 9.68 -12.52 -9.97
C THR A 374 11.16 -12.82 -10.15
N TYR A 375 11.49 -14.02 -10.63
CA TYR A 375 12.84 -14.32 -11.07
C TYR A 375 13.24 -13.34 -12.18
N LYS A 376 14.41 -12.71 -12.03
CA LYS A 376 14.89 -11.63 -12.93
C LYS A 376 13.96 -10.39 -13.00
N GLY A 377 13.22 -10.09 -11.93
CA GLY A 377 12.31 -8.93 -11.87
C GLY A 377 12.95 -7.56 -12.17
N GLN A 378 14.29 -7.44 -12.13
CA GLN A 378 15.00 -6.25 -12.59
C GLN A 378 14.81 -5.98 -14.09
N GLN A 379 14.68 -7.04 -14.91
CA GLN A 379 14.45 -6.90 -16.34
C GLN A 379 13.09 -6.26 -16.63
N PHE A 380 12.07 -6.62 -15.84
CA PHE A 380 10.78 -5.97 -15.91
C PHE A 380 10.88 -4.49 -15.56
N CYS A 381 11.54 -4.15 -14.45
CA CYS A 381 11.65 -2.76 -14.02
C CYS A 381 12.37 -1.90 -15.07
N GLN A 382 13.46 -2.41 -15.66
CA GLN A 382 14.20 -1.74 -16.72
C GLN A 382 13.33 -1.56 -17.96
N ALA A 383 12.74 -2.65 -18.48
CA ALA A 383 11.90 -2.58 -19.68
C ALA A 383 10.67 -1.69 -19.49
N PHE A 384 10.07 -1.67 -18.28
CA PHE A 384 8.90 -0.85 -17.98
C PHE A 384 9.24 0.64 -18.01
N LEU A 385 10.34 1.04 -17.35
CA LEU A 385 10.81 2.42 -17.37
C LEU A 385 11.21 2.84 -18.78
N THR A 386 12.00 2.02 -19.48
CA THR A 386 12.45 2.32 -20.85
C THR A 386 11.27 2.49 -21.80
N LEU A 387 10.32 1.54 -21.84
CA LEU A 387 9.13 1.67 -22.70
C LEU A 387 8.29 2.90 -22.33
N GLY A 388 8.13 3.18 -21.03
CA GLY A 388 7.44 4.39 -20.60
C GLY A 388 8.14 5.66 -21.08
N TRP A 389 9.48 5.72 -21.01
CA TRP A 389 10.26 6.88 -21.46
C TRP A 389 10.26 7.05 -22.97
N MET A 390 10.17 5.97 -23.74
CA MET A 390 9.94 6.03 -25.19
C MET A 390 8.67 6.79 -25.56
N THR A 391 7.73 7.00 -24.63
CA THR A 391 6.51 7.78 -24.89
C THR A 391 6.64 9.28 -24.62
N GLY A 392 7.72 9.74 -23.96
CA GLY A 392 7.92 11.16 -23.63
C GLY A 392 6.89 11.75 -22.66
N ASN A 393 6.28 10.93 -21.79
CA ASN A 393 5.23 11.37 -20.84
C ASN A 393 5.77 11.93 -19.50
N VAL A 394 7.08 11.92 -19.26
CA VAL A 394 7.66 12.36 -17.98
C VAL A 394 7.69 13.89 -17.89
N GLY A 395 7.26 14.43 -16.74
CA GLY A 395 7.29 15.88 -16.46
C GLY A 395 6.10 16.67 -17.01
N ILE A 396 5.04 15.99 -17.46
CA ILE A 396 3.84 16.59 -18.04
C ILE A 396 2.64 16.39 -17.09
N SER A 397 1.79 17.42 -16.93
CA SER A 397 0.55 17.32 -16.14
C SER A 397 -0.40 16.27 -16.74
N GLY A 398 -0.96 15.42 -15.87
CA GLY A 398 -1.79 14.28 -16.28
C GLY A 398 -1.01 13.11 -16.86
N ALA A 399 0.32 13.12 -16.78
CA ALA A 399 1.17 12.10 -17.37
C ALA A 399 2.32 11.66 -16.46
N GLY A 400 2.90 10.51 -16.79
CA GLY A 400 4.21 10.10 -16.32
C GLY A 400 4.37 8.60 -16.16
N VAL A 401 5.56 8.19 -15.76
CA VAL A 401 6.04 6.81 -15.78
C VAL A 401 6.61 6.49 -14.42
N TRP A 402 5.98 5.56 -13.68
CA TRP A 402 6.43 5.22 -12.34
C TRP A 402 5.88 3.87 -11.86
N TRP A 403 6.39 3.44 -10.72
CA TRP A 403 5.78 2.39 -9.92
C TRP A 403 5.02 3.00 -8.73
N ASN A 404 4.00 2.29 -8.23
CA ASN A 404 3.22 2.68 -7.07
C ASN A 404 3.20 1.54 -6.04
N ALA A 405 3.76 1.81 -4.85
CA ALA A 405 3.89 0.85 -3.75
C ALA A 405 2.58 0.27 -3.22
N HIS A 406 1.46 0.91 -3.52
CA HIS A 406 0.24 0.84 -2.73
C HIS A 406 -0.99 0.35 -3.50
N SER A 407 -0.81 0.03 -4.78
CA SER A 407 -1.83 -0.59 -5.65
C SER A 407 -1.47 -2.04 -5.94
N ARG A 408 -1.06 -2.80 -4.92
CA ARG A 408 -0.54 -4.17 -5.08
C ARG A 408 -1.62 -5.11 -5.61
N GLN A 409 -1.23 -6.08 -6.44
CA GLN A 409 -2.09 -7.17 -6.90
C GLN A 409 -2.59 -8.01 -5.73
#